data_AF-A0A7W0HQU8-F1
#
_entry.id   AF-A0A7W0HQU8-F1
#
_cell.length_a   1.000
_cell.length_b   1.000
_cell.length_c   1.000
_cell.angle_alpha   90.00
_cell.angle_beta   90.00
_cell.angle_gamma   90.00
#
_symmetry.space_group_name_H-M   'P 1'
#
loop_
_entity.id
_entity.type
_entity.pdbx_description
1 polymer ?
#
loop_
_entity_poly.entity_id
_entity_poly.type
_entity_poly.pdbx_seq_one_letter_code
_entity_poly.pdbx_strand_id
1 'polypeptide(L)'
;MRKTPPRMATEDEQLETSHFLHLAAVDFTGIYAVHLAAKDERLKMTRLAMSLLSAPFAAAIALASTKVVDPASLTSWQTVPWYLFALVAAFGVLGVLPFLRMIEAVDAHARTARALNNFRLLYTGRLKQDLDWSPNLPTNPQFPETYAPLTWPGINVMMLAVANSAYLTVGVTGLARQSPNLSLLLISILMVALLHYSVYYVRCNISRRRRYP
;
A
#
# COMPACT_ATOMS: atom_id res chain seq x y z
N MET A 1 9.74 -35.73 -51.81
CA MET A 1 9.71 -35.14 -50.45
C MET A 1 11.08 -35.26 -49.82
N ARG A 2 11.85 -34.16 -49.78
CA ARG A 2 13.18 -34.14 -49.15
C ARG A 2 12.96 -33.96 -47.65
N LYS A 3 13.20 -35.02 -46.86
CA LYS A 3 13.18 -34.93 -45.39
C LYS A 3 14.34 -34.03 -44.97
N THR A 4 14.03 -32.83 -44.52
CA THR A 4 14.99 -31.94 -43.87
C THR A 4 15.48 -32.66 -42.60
N PRO A 5 16.78 -32.91 -42.43
CA PRO A 5 17.28 -33.57 -41.23
C PRO A 5 17.03 -32.66 -40.02
N PRO A 6 16.79 -33.23 -38.81
CA PRO A 6 16.70 -32.44 -37.60
C PRO A 6 18.04 -31.71 -37.42
N ARG A 7 17.96 -30.39 -37.30
CA ARG A 7 19.11 -29.54 -37.00
C ARG A 7 19.63 -30.02 -35.63
N MET A 8 20.76 -30.73 -35.60
CA MET A 8 21.45 -31.00 -34.35
C MET A 8 21.89 -29.64 -33.83
N ALA A 9 21.28 -29.18 -32.75
CA ALA A 9 21.79 -28.02 -32.04
C ALA A 9 23.26 -28.30 -31.72
N THR A 10 24.16 -27.48 -32.23
CA THR A 10 25.59 -27.62 -31.96
C THR A 10 25.82 -27.51 -30.46
N GLU A 11 26.84 -28.21 -29.91
CA GLU A 11 27.15 -28.14 -28.47
C GLU A 11 27.29 -26.68 -27.98
N ASP A 12 27.78 -25.80 -28.86
CA ASP A 12 27.84 -24.35 -28.66
C ASP A 12 26.45 -23.69 -28.46
N GLU A 13 25.42 -24.08 -29.24
CA GLU A 13 24.04 -23.58 -29.07
C GLU A 13 23.44 -24.05 -27.74
N GLN A 14 23.75 -25.28 -27.31
CA GLN A 14 23.30 -25.81 -26.02
C GLN A 14 24.00 -25.13 -24.84
N LEU A 15 25.30 -24.87 -24.95
CA LEU A 15 26.09 -24.11 -23.98
C LEU A 15 25.58 -22.66 -23.88
N GLU A 16 25.34 -21.99 -25.00
CA GLU A 16 24.75 -20.64 -25.03
C GLU A 16 23.37 -20.58 -24.39
N THR A 17 22.51 -21.57 -24.67
CA THR A 17 21.17 -21.67 -24.07
C THR A 17 21.27 -21.90 -22.56
N SER A 18 22.16 -22.77 -22.10
CA SER A 18 22.37 -23.03 -20.67
C SER A 18 22.88 -21.81 -19.91
N HIS A 19 23.82 -21.06 -20.49
CA HIS A 19 24.33 -19.81 -19.93
C HIS A 19 23.24 -18.73 -19.89
N PHE A 20 22.44 -18.61 -20.96
CA PHE A 20 21.30 -17.69 -21.00
C PHE A 20 20.27 -18.02 -19.92
N LEU A 21 19.89 -19.30 -19.77
CA LEU A 21 18.93 -19.73 -18.74
C LEU A 21 19.48 -19.50 -17.33
N HIS A 22 20.78 -19.68 -17.12
CA HIS A 22 21.43 -19.38 -15.85
C HIS A 22 21.38 -17.88 -15.53
N LEU A 23 21.73 -17.02 -16.51
CA LEU A 23 21.66 -15.57 -16.35
C LEU A 23 20.22 -15.10 -16.09
N ALA A 24 19.26 -15.60 -16.86
CA ALA A 24 17.84 -15.30 -16.67
C ALA A 24 17.38 -15.71 -15.27
N ALA A 25 17.77 -16.89 -14.79
CA ALA A 25 17.43 -17.35 -13.44
C ALA A 25 18.01 -16.44 -12.36
N VAL A 26 19.26 -16.01 -12.48
CA VAL A 26 19.91 -15.08 -11.53
C VAL A 26 19.19 -13.73 -11.52
N ASP A 27 18.91 -13.16 -12.69
CA ASP A 27 18.23 -11.86 -12.84
C ASP A 27 16.80 -11.91 -12.26
N PHE A 28 16.04 -12.94 -12.61
CA PHE A 28 14.69 -13.13 -12.07
C PHE A 28 14.71 -13.32 -10.56
N THR A 29 15.66 -14.07 -10.03
CA THR A 29 15.81 -14.28 -8.58
C THR A 29 16.07 -12.95 -7.86
N GLY A 30 16.99 -12.14 -8.38
CA GLY A 30 17.33 -10.84 -7.79
C GLY A 30 16.13 -9.88 -7.76
N ILE A 31 15.43 -9.75 -8.88
CA ILE A 31 14.30 -8.81 -8.99
C ILE A 31 13.10 -9.30 -8.19
N TYR A 32 12.87 -10.62 -8.17
CA TYR A 32 11.81 -11.21 -7.37
C TYR A 32 12.05 -10.98 -5.88
N ALA A 33 13.29 -11.10 -5.39
CA ALA A 33 13.64 -10.78 -4.01
C ALA A 33 13.34 -9.32 -3.66
N VAL A 34 13.66 -8.37 -4.56
CA VAL A 34 13.33 -6.94 -4.37
C VAL A 34 11.82 -6.71 -4.34
N HIS A 35 11.06 -7.38 -5.21
CA HIS A 35 9.60 -7.30 -5.22
C HIS A 35 8.98 -7.86 -3.93
N LEU A 36 9.49 -9.00 -3.43
CA LEU A 36 9.07 -9.60 -2.17
C LEU A 36 9.35 -8.66 -0.99
N ALA A 37 10.53 -8.05 -0.93
CA ALA A 37 10.87 -7.08 0.11
C ALA A 37 9.89 -5.88 0.12
N ALA A 38 9.56 -5.34 -1.06
CA ALA A 38 8.59 -4.25 -1.18
C ALA A 38 7.16 -4.68 -0.77
N LYS A 39 6.78 -5.93 -1.07
CA LYS A 39 5.49 -6.50 -0.63
C LYS A 39 5.43 -6.64 0.89
N ASP A 40 6.52 -7.10 1.50
CA ASP A 40 6.63 -7.26 2.96
C ASP A 40 6.59 -5.93 3.69
N GLU A 41 7.28 -4.91 3.18
CA GLU A 41 7.22 -3.55 3.71
C GLU A 41 5.77 -3.03 3.74
N ARG A 42 5.04 -3.17 2.62
CA ARG A 42 3.62 -2.78 2.55
C ARG A 42 2.77 -3.49 3.59
N LEU A 43 2.97 -4.80 3.78
CA LEU A 43 2.23 -5.57 4.79
C LEU A 43 2.57 -5.13 6.22
N LYS A 44 3.85 -4.87 6.51
CA LYS A 44 4.29 -4.34 7.81
C LYS A 44 3.66 -2.98 8.10
N MET A 45 3.65 -2.08 7.13
CA MET A 45 2.99 -0.76 7.27
C MET A 45 1.49 -0.89 7.47
N THR A 46 0.84 -1.86 6.82
CA THR A 46 -0.59 -2.14 7.02
C THR A 46 -0.86 -2.61 8.45
N ARG A 47 -0.07 -3.54 8.96
CA ARG A 47 -0.20 -4.00 10.35
C ARG A 47 0.05 -2.88 11.36
N LEU A 48 1.07 -2.05 11.12
CA LEU A 48 1.36 -0.90 11.95
C LEU A 48 0.18 0.08 11.99
N ALA A 49 -0.38 0.42 10.83
CA ALA A 49 -1.54 1.30 10.74
C ALA A 49 -2.75 0.73 11.50
N MET A 50 -3.06 -0.55 11.32
CA MET A 50 -4.16 -1.21 12.03
C MET A 50 -3.94 -1.26 13.54
N SER A 51 -2.70 -1.54 13.99
CA SER A 51 -2.35 -1.52 15.41
C SER A 51 -2.43 -0.12 16.02
N LEU A 52 -2.12 0.91 15.24
CA LEU A 52 -2.21 2.29 15.70
C LEU A 52 -3.67 2.75 15.81
N LEU A 53 -4.52 2.31 14.88
CA LEU A 53 -5.96 2.55 14.95
C LEU A 53 -6.60 1.84 16.16
N SER A 54 -6.14 0.65 16.56
CA SER A 54 -6.73 -0.01 17.74
C SER A 54 -6.28 0.58 19.09
N ALA A 55 -5.19 1.36 19.12
CA ALA A 55 -4.57 1.81 20.35
C ALA A 55 -5.45 2.72 21.24
N PRO A 56 -6.23 3.68 20.73
CA PRO A 56 -7.13 4.49 21.58
C PRO A 56 -8.19 3.66 22.27
N PHE A 57 -8.71 2.62 21.60
CA PHE A 57 -9.68 1.70 22.19
C PHE A 57 -9.04 0.84 23.28
N ALA A 58 -7.85 0.29 23.02
CA ALA A 58 -7.11 -0.48 24.02
C ALA A 58 -6.79 0.36 25.27
N ALA A 59 -6.40 1.62 25.07
CA ALA A 59 -6.15 2.56 26.16
C ALA A 59 -7.43 2.93 26.93
N ALA A 60 -8.55 3.18 26.22
CA ALA A 60 -9.83 3.43 26.88
C ALA A 60 -10.29 2.23 27.73
N ILE A 61 -10.14 1.01 27.20
CA ILE A 61 -10.42 -0.23 27.93
C ILE A 61 -9.53 -0.33 29.17
N ALA A 62 -8.22 -0.09 29.05
CA ALA A 62 -7.29 -0.13 30.18
C ALA A 62 -7.64 0.90 31.26
N LEU A 63 -8.01 2.13 30.86
CA LEU A 63 -8.43 3.19 31.79
C LEU A 63 -9.74 2.87 32.50
N ALA A 64 -10.69 2.24 31.80
CA ALA A 64 -11.93 1.75 32.41
C ALA A 64 -11.65 0.58 33.37
N SER A 65 -10.79 -0.38 32.98
CA SER A 65 -10.42 -1.52 33.82
C SER A 65 -9.67 -1.12 35.09
N THR A 66 -8.87 -0.05 35.04
CA THR A 66 -8.16 0.51 36.19
C THR A 66 -9.02 1.46 37.04
N LYS A 67 -10.31 1.61 36.72
CA LYS A 67 -11.27 2.51 37.39
C LYS A 67 -10.87 3.99 37.37
N VAL A 68 -9.99 4.40 36.44
CA VAL A 68 -9.65 5.81 36.21
C VAL A 68 -10.80 6.52 35.49
N VAL A 69 -11.52 5.79 34.63
CA VAL A 69 -12.71 6.24 33.92
C VAL A 69 -13.91 5.45 34.44
N ASP A 70 -14.96 6.15 34.86
CA ASP A 70 -16.26 5.54 35.13
C ASP A 70 -16.97 5.22 33.79
N PRO A 71 -17.34 3.96 33.50
CA PRO A 71 -18.08 3.60 32.29
C PRO A 71 -19.36 4.42 32.09
N ALA A 72 -20.02 4.86 33.16
CA ALA A 72 -21.22 5.71 33.06
C ALA A 72 -20.92 7.06 32.40
N SER A 73 -19.71 7.60 32.59
CA SER A 73 -19.26 8.85 31.98
C SER A 73 -19.11 8.76 30.44
N LEU A 74 -19.02 7.55 29.89
CA LEU A 74 -18.89 7.32 28.44
C LEU A 74 -20.25 7.26 27.72
N THR A 75 -21.35 7.32 28.44
CA THR A 75 -22.71 7.23 27.86
C THR A 75 -23.17 8.52 27.20
N SER A 76 -22.62 9.67 27.60
CA SER A 76 -22.96 10.98 27.04
C SER A 76 -21.71 11.75 26.65
N TRP A 77 -21.77 12.46 25.52
CA TRP A 77 -20.62 13.19 24.99
C TRP A 77 -20.06 14.23 25.96
N GLN A 78 -20.94 14.89 26.71
CA GLN A 78 -20.60 15.97 27.64
C GLN A 78 -19.90 15.44 28.91
N THR A 79 -20.12 14.17 29.27
CA THR A 79 -19.52 13.55 30.45
C THR A 79 -18.19 12.86 30.15
N VAL A 80 -17.87 12.63 28.87
CA VAL A 80 -16.61 11.99 28.47
C VAL A 80 -15.42 12.85 28.92
N PRO A 81 -14.45 12.28 29.66
CA PRO A 81 -13.26 13.01 30.07
C PRO A 81 -12.46 13.54 28.87
N TRP A 82 -12.07 14.81 28.93
CA TRP A 82 -11.39 15.50 27.82
C TRP A 82 -10.11 14.81 27.35
N TYR A 83 -9.39 14.12 28.25
CA TYR A 83 -8.15 13.42 27.91
C TYR A 83 -8.37 12.22 26.99
N LEU A 84 -9.58 11.63 26.95
CA LEU A 84 -9.91 10.59 25.98
C LEU A 84 -10.05 11.17 24.58
N PHE A 85 -10.64 12.36 24.45
CA PHE A 85 -10.65 13.09 23.18
C PHE A 85 -9.23 13.53 22.76
N ALA A 86 -8.40 13.96 23.71
CA ALA A 86 -6.99 14.26 23.46
C ALA A 86 -6.23 13.05 22.93
N LEU A 87 -6.48 11.87 23.52
CA LEU A 87 -5.89 10.61 23.08
C LEU A 87 -6.30 10.27 21.64
N VAL A 88 -7.60 10.32 21.33
CA VAL A 88 -8.11 10.07 19.98
C VAL A 88 -7.51 11.04 18.97
N ALA A 89 -7.44 12.34 19.29
CA ALA A 89 -6.81 13.34 18.43
C ALA A 89 -5.31 13.07 18.23
N ALA A 90 -4.58 12.74 19.31
CA ALA A 90 -3.16 12.44 19.25
C ALA A 90 -2.85 11.24 18.35
N PHE A 91 -3.64 10.17 18.45
CA PHE A 91 -3.52 9.01 17.57
C PHE A 91 -3.95 9.30 16.13
N GLY A 92 -4.92 10.19 15.90
CA GLY A 92 -5.24 10.70 14.57
C GLY A 92 -4.11 11.51 13.93
N VAL A 93 -3.39 12.31 14.72
CA VAL A 93 -2.20 13.03 14.23
C VAL A 93 -1.06 12.04 13.96
N LEU A 94 -0.81 11.13 14.89
CA LEU A 94 0.22 10.09 14.75
C LEU A 94 -0.05 9.17 13.56
N GLY A 95 -1.33 8.92 13.24
CA GLY A 95 -1.80 8.13 12.10
C GLY A 95 -1.45 8.72 10.73
N VAL A 96 -1.09 10.01 10.65
CA VAL A 96 -0.59 10.62 9.42
C VAL A 96 0.76 10.00 8.99
N LEU A 97 1.62 9.59 9.94
CA LEU A 97 2.90 8.98 9.62
C LEU A 97 2.78 7.63 8.90
N PRO A 98 2.08 6.61 9.43
CA PRO A 98 1.88 5.35 8.72
C PRO A 98 1.06 5.55 7.44
N PHE A 99 0.18 6.55 7.37
CA PHE A 99 -0.49 6.93 6.12
C PHE A 99 0.51 7.34 5.03
N LEU A 100 1.42 8.27 5.32
CA LEU A 100 2.44 8.71 4.34
C LEU A 100 3.38 7.57 3.96
N ARG A 101 3.81 6.75 4.93
CA ARG A 101 4.66 5.58 4.67
C ARG A 101 3.96 4.50 3.86
N MET A 102 2.65 4.30 4.06
CA MET A 102 1.87 3.39 3.24
C MET A 102 1.87 3.82 1.77
N ILE A 103 1.70 5.13 1.49
CA ILE A 103 1.72 5.65 0.13
C ILE A 103 3.06 5.32 -0.55
N GLU A 104 4.17 5.54 0.15
CA GLU A 104 5.51 5.22 -0.33
C GLU A 104 5.69 3.73 -0.60
N ALA A 105 5.27 2.87 0.34
CA ALA A 105 5.36 1.42 0.22
C ALA A 105 4.50 0.88 -0.95
N VAL A 106 3.32 1.46 -1.18
CA VAL A 106 2.45 1.12 -2.31
C VAL A 106 3.10 1.50 -3.64
N ASP A 107 3.68 2.70 -3.76
CA ASP A 107 4.38 3.11 -4.98
C ASP A 107 5.64 2.25 -5.20
N ALA A 108 6.39 1.92 -4.14
CA ALA A 108 7.55 1.01 -4.22
C ALA A 108 7.13 -0.39 -4.71
N HIS A 109 6.05 -0.94 -4.19
CA HIS A 109 5.51 -2.21 -4.65
C HIS A 109 5.09 -2.18 -6.12
N ALA A 110 4.40 -1.11 -6.56
CA ALA A 110 4.00 -0.94 -7.96
C ALA A 110 5.22 -0.76 -8.90
N ARG A 111 6.27 -0.04 -8.46
CA ARG A 111 7.51 0.13 -9.22
C ARG A 111 8.25 -1.19 -9.41
N THR A 112 8.40 -1.98 -8.35
CA THR A 112 9.08 -3.28 -8.41
C THR A 112 8.29 -4.30 -9.23
N ALA A 113 6.95 -4.30 -9.13
CA ALA A 113 6.09 -5.12 -9.98
C ALA A 113 6.25 -4.79 -11.46
N ARG A 114 6.34 -3.49 -11.82
CA ARG A 114 6.62 -3.04 -13.19
C ARG A 114 8.01 -3.46 -13.66
N ALA A 115 9.03 -3.29 -12.82
CA ALA A 115 10.38 -3.75 -13.14
C ALA A 115 10.38 -5.25 -13.47
N LEU A 116 9.73 -6.07 -12.64
CA LEU A 116 9.55 -7.50 -12.90
C LEU A 116 8.86 -7.75 -14.24
N ASN A 117 7.80 -7.00 -14.57
CA ASN A 117 7.12 -7.15 -15.86
C ASN A 117 8.03 -6.78 -17.05
N ASN A 118 8.80 -5.70 -16.93
CA ASN A 118 9.75 -5.29 -17.98
C ASN A 118 10.83 -6.36 -18.20
N PHE A 119 11.37 -6.94 -17.12
CA PHE A 119 12.33 -8.03 -17.24
C PHE A 119 11.72 -9.26 -17.91
N ARG A 120 10.48 -9.62 -17.56
CA ARG A 120 9.75 -10.68 -18.27
C ARG A 120 9.65 -10.38 -19.77
N LEU A 121 9.33 -9.14 -20.14
CA LEU A 121 9.22 -8.74 -21.54
C LEU A 121 10.54 -8.81 -22.31
N LEU A 122 11.65 -8.39 -21.68
CA LEU A 122 13.00 -8.52 -22.27
C LEU A 122 13.33 -9.97 -22.63
N TYR A 123 13.00 -10.90 -21.74
CA TYR A 123 13.29 -12.33 -21.91
C TYR A 123 12.22 -13.09 -22.73
N THR A 124 11.05 -12.50 -22.98
CA THR A 124 9.90 -13.20 -23.61
C THR A 124 10.24 -13.73 -25.00
N GLY A 125 10.95 -12.95 -25.83
CA GLY A 125 11.28 -13.36 -27.19
C GLY A 125 12.13 -14.62 -27.24
N ARG A 126 13.14 -14.71 -26.38
CA ARG A 126 14.09 -15.84 -26.35
C ARG A 126 13.53 -17.04 -25.59
N LEU A 127 12.85 -16.81 -24.46
CA LEU A 127 12.17 -17.88 -23.72
C LEU A 127 11.04 -18.56 -24.53
N LYS A 128 10.37 -17.83 -25.42
CA LYS A 128 9.38 -18.43 -26.33
C LYS A 128 10.04 -19.35 -27.36
N GLN A 129 11.22 -18.99 -27.86
CA GLN A 129 11.95 -19.81 -28.83
C GLN A 129 12.51 -21.08 -28.18
N ASP A 130 13.05 -20.96 -26.97
CA ASP A 130 13.77 -22.06 -26.31
C ASP A 130 12.87 -22.98 -25.46
N LEU A 131 11.76 -22.46 -24.91
CA LEU A 131 10.92 -23.16 -23.91
C LEU A 131 9.40 -23.10 -24.20
N ASP A 132 8.98 -22.55 -25.35
CA ASP A 132 7.57 -22.25 -25.66
C ASP A 132 6.84 -21.47 -24.54
N TRP A 133 7.62 -20.67 -23.81
CA TRP A 133 7.11 -19.94 -22.66
C TRP A 133 6.24 -18.76 -23.11
N SER A 134 5.12 -18.55 -22.41
CA SER A 134 4.23 -17.42 -22.61
C SER A 134 3.95 -16.67 -21.30
N PRO A 135 3.87 -15.32 -21.33
CA PRO A 135 3.62 -14.55 -20.13
C PRO A 135 2.15 -14.67 -19.69
N ASN A 136 1.94 -15.06 -18.43
CA ASN A 136 0.62 -15.01 -17.77
C ASN A 136 0.12 -13.59 -17.40
N LEU A 137 0.90 -12.54 -17.70
CA LEU A 137 0.55 -11.14 -17.45
C LEU A 137 0.54 -10.36 -18.77
N PRO A 138 -0.17 -9.21 -18.83
CA PRO A 138 -0.18 -8.37 -20.02
C PRO A 138 1.22 -7.97 -20.47
N THR A 139 1.46 -7.97 -21.78
CA THR A 139 2.73 -7.56 -22.39
C THR A 139 2.95 -6.04 -22.43
N ASN A 140 2.20 -5.29 -21.63
CA ASN A 140 2.33 -3.84 -21.53
C ASN A 140 3.41 -3.49 -20.49
N PRO A 141 4.50 -2.79 -20.86
CA PRO A 141 5.57 -2.40 -19.93
C PRO A 141 5.12 -1.42 -18.83
N GLN A 142 3.97 -0.79 -19.00
CA GLN A 142 3.38 0.10 -17.99
C GLN A 142 2.53 -0.64 -16.95
N PHE A 143 2.34 -1.96 -17.09
CA PHE A 143 1.58 -2.77 -16.15
C PHE A 143 2.43 -3.20 -14.94
N PRO A 144 1.91 -3.12 -13.70
CA PRO A 144 0.63 -2.53 -13.31
C PRO A 144 0.64 -0.99 -13.31
N GLU A 145 -0.53 -0.41 -13.57
CA GLU A 145 -0.72 1.04 -13.53
C GLU A 145 -0.24 1.63 -12.20
N THR A 146 0.42 2.79 -12.28
CA THR A 146 1.01 3.45 -11.10
C THR A 146 -0.05 4.03 -10.17
N TYR A 147 -1.18 4.45 -10.75
CA TYR A 147 -2.27 5.05 -10.01
C TYR A 147 -3.51 4.21 -10.26
N ALA A 148 -3.79 3.31 -9.32
CA ALA A 148 -4.98 2.47 -9.39
C ALA A 148 -5.68 2.55 -8.03
N PRO A 149 -6.45 3.63 -7.75
CA PRO A 149 -7.07 3.87 -6.46
C PRO A 149 -8.07 2.76 -6.09
N LEU A 150 -8.65 2.10 -7.10
CA LEU A 150 -9.57 0.98 -6.94
C LEU A 150 -8.87 -0.38 -6.77
N THR A 151 -7.53 -0.44 -6.80
CA THR A 151 -6.82 -1.66 -6.42
C THR A 151 -6.77 -1.78 -4.90
N TRP A 152 -6.63 -3.01 -4.39
CA TRP A 152 -6.51 -3.28 -2.96
C TRP A 152 -5.53 -2.35 -2.21
N PRO A 153 -4.31 -2.07 -2.73
CA PRO A 153 -3.42 -1.08 -2.13
C PRO A 153 -4.02 0.33 -2.03
N GLY A 154 -4.70 0.80 -3.06
CA GLY A 154 -5.38 2.10 -3.07
C GLY A 154 -6.54 2.16 -2.08
N ILE A 155 -7.36 1.10 -2.03
CA ILE A 155 -8.46 0.96 -1.08
C ILE A 155 -7.95 1.03 0.36
N ASN A 156 -6.83 0.37 0.68
CA ASN A 156 -6.25 0.42 2.03
C ASN A 156 -5.84 1.83 2.43
N VAL A 157 -5.24 2.60 1.52
CA VAL A 157 -4.86 4.01 1.76
C VAL A 157 -6.11 4.86 1.97
N MET A 158 -7.15 4.65 1.17
CA MET A 158 -8.43 5.38 1.30
C MET A 158 -9.14 5.08 2.63
N MET A 159 -9.21 3.80 3.02
CA MET A 159 -9.80 3.40 4.30
C MET A 159 -9.04 4.00 5.49
N LEU A 160 -7.71 4.00 5.42
CA LEU A 160 -6.87 4.61 6.45
C LEU A 160 -7.09 6.13 6.54
N ALA A 161 -7.21 6.82 5.40
CA ALA A 161 -7.53 8.24 5.36
C ALA A 161 -8.87 8.56 6.04
N VAL A 162 -9.91 7.76 5.77
CA VAL A 162 -11.23 7.93 6.39
C VAL A 162 -11.17 7.68 7.90
N ALA A 163 -10.53 6.58 8.32
CA ALA A 163 -10.38 6.27 9.75
C ALA A 163 -9.62 7.38 10.49
N ASN A 164 -8.53 7.88 9.90
CA ASN A 164 -7.74 8.96 10.47
C ASN A 164 -8.53 10.27 10.55
N SER A 165 -9.33 10.56 9.52
CA SER A 165 -10.21 11.73 9.48
C SER A 165 -11.29 11.67 10.55
N ALA A 166 -11.85 10.48 10.81
CA ALA A 166 -12.77 10.25 11.91
C ALA A 166 -12.12 10.52 13.26
N TYR A 167 -10.89 10.04 13.47
CA TYR A 167 -10.17 10.24 14.73
C TYR A 167 -9.88 11.72 14.99
N LEU A 168 -9.32 12.41 13.99
CA LEU A 168 -9.06 13.83 14.09
C LEU A 168 -10.34 14.63 14.34
N THR A 169 -11.41 14.35 13.61
CA THR A 169 -12.68 15.06 13.77
C THR A 169 -13.28 14.83 15.15
N VAL A 170 -13.46 13.58 15.56
CA VAL A 170 -14.06 13.23 16.86
C VAL A 170 -13.23 13.79 18.01
N GLY A 171 -11.90 13.61 17.96
CA GLY A 171 -11.00 14.12 18.98
C GLY A 171 -11.03 15.65 19.09
N VAL A 172 -10.95 16.36 17.96
CA VAL A 172 -10.96 17.84 17.97
C VAL A 172 -12.32 18.40 18.38
N THR A 173 -13.43 17.85 17.87
CA THR A 173 -14.78 18.28 18.27
C THR A 173 -15.01 18.07 19.77
N GLY A 174 -14.54 16.94 20.32
CA GLY A 174 -14.66 16.65 21.75
C GLY A 174 -13.81 17.56 22.62
N LEU A 175 -12.56 17.84 22.20
CA LEU A 175 -11.69 18.82 22.87
C LEU A 175 -12.28 20.24 22.84
N ALA A 176 -12.92 20.62 21.74
CA ALA A 176 -13.61 21.90 21.60
C ALA A 176 -14.91 21.98 22.42
N ARG A 177 -15.31 20.88 23.08
CA ARG A 177 -16.56 20.74 23.84
C ARG A 177 -17.81 21.10 23.01
N GLN A 178 -17.73 20.93 21.70
CA GLN A 178 -18.88 21.13 20.82
C GLN A 178 -19.84 19.94 20.96
N SER A 179 -21.14 20.22 20.92
CA SER A 179 -22.13 19.16 20.89
C SER A 179 -22.00 18.35 19.59
N PRO A 180 -22.15 17.02 19.65
CA PRO A 180 -21.98 16.18 18.47
C PRO A 180 -23.17 16.40 17.53
N ASN A 181 -22.92 17.15 16.46
CA ASN A 181 -23.86 17.29 15.35
C ASN A 181 -23.44 16.33 14.23
N LEU A 182 -24.30 15.38 13.88
CA LEU A 182 -24.02 14.35 12.88
C LEU A 182 -23.59 14.96 11.54
N SER A 183 -24.29 16.00 11.07
CA SER A 183 -23.98 16.66 9.81
C SER A 183 -22.60 17.32 9.86
N LEU A 184 -22.28 17.99 10.96
CA LEU A 184 -20.97 18.63 11.16
C LEU A 184 -19.84 17.59 11.17
N LEU A 185 -20.04 16.47 11.87
CA LEU A 185 -19.06 15.39 11.95
C LEU A 185 -18.82 14.77 10.57
N LEU A 186 -19.89 14.43 9.84
CA LEU A 186 -19.78 13.83 8.51
C LEU A 186 -19.10 14.75 7.50
N ILE A 187 -19.47 16.04 7.49
CA ILE A 187 -18.85 17.04 6.60
C ILE A 187 -17.38 17.22 6.96
N SER A 188 -17.04 17.31 8.24
CA SER A 188 -15.65 17.48 8.69
C SER A 188 -14.80 16.26 8.35
N ILE A 189 -15.32 15.05 8.58
CA ILE A 189 -14.66 13.79 8.17
C ILE A 189 -14.42 13.78 6.67
N LEU A 190 -15.43 14.14 5.86
CA LEU A 190 -15.30 14.20 4.41
C LEU A 190 -14.23 15.20 3.99
N MET A 191 -14.22 16.41 4.55
CA MET A 191 -13.24 17.44 4.21
C MET A 191 -11.81 17.01 4.56
N VAL A 192 -11.60 16.42 5.74
CA VAL A 192 -10.29 15.91 6.15
C VAL A 192 -9.88 14.70 5.30
N ALA A 193 -10.81 13.83 4.92
CA ALA A 193 -10.54 12.68 4.05
C ALA A 193 -10.17 13.14 2.63
N LEU A 194 -10.83 14.16 2.10
CA LEU A 194 -10.49 14.78 0.81
C LEU A 194 -9.11 15.42 0.85
N LEU A 195 -8.70 16.02 1.97
CA LEU A 195 -7.34 16.51 2.17
C LEU A 195 -6.31 15.37 2.14
N HIS A 196 -6.56 14.27 2.84
CA HIS A 196 -5.68 13.09 2.77
C HIS A 196 -5.62 12.54 1.34
N TYR A 197 -6.75 12.49 0.65
CA TYR A 197 -6.82 12.03 -0.73
C TYR A 197 -6.05 12.95 -1.70
N SER A 198 -6.12 14.27 -1.51
CA SER A 198 -5.34 15.20 -2.32
C SER A 198 -3.83 15.02 -2.11
N VAL A 199 -3.39 14.77 -0.87
CA VAL A 199 -1.99 14.42 -0.55
C VAL A 199 -1.59 13.13 -1.27
N TYR A 200 -2.43 12.09 -1.22
CA TYR A 200 -2.18 10.83 -1.93
C TYR A 200 -2.05 11.05 -3.44
N TYR A 201 -2.99 11.78 -4.04
CA TYR A 201 -3.00 12.09 -5.46
C TYR A 201 -1.74 12.87 -5.89
N VAL A 202 -1.38 13.92 -5.15
CA VAL A 202 -0.18 14.73 -5.42
C VAL A 202 1.08 13.89 -5.32
N ARG A 203 1.23 13.08 -4.27
CA ARG A 203 2.41 12.20 -4.09
C ARG A 203 2.55 11.19 -5.22
N CYS A 204 1.45 10.52 -5.59
CA CYS A 204 1.44 9.58 -6.70
C CYS A 204 1.76 10.26 -8.05
N ASN A 205 1.27 11.49 -8.27
CA ASN A 205 1.55 12.24 -9.49
C ASN A 205 2.97 12.82 -9.56
N ILE A 206 3.55 13.29 -8.45
CA ILE A 206 4.96 13.69 -8.40
C ILE A 206 5.83 12.48 -8.75
N SER A 207 5.53 11.33 -8.15
CA SER A 207 6.19 10.06 -8.50
C SER A 207 6.05 9.73 -9.99
N ARG A 208 4.92 10.04 -10.62
CA ARG A 208 4.70 9.86 -12.08
C ARG A 208 5.53 10.84 -12.92
N ARG A 209 5.56 12.13 -12.57
CA ARG A 209 6.27 13.18 -13.33
C ARG A 209 7.78 13.00 -13.33
N ARG A 210 8.39 12.55 -12.23
CA ARG A 210 9.84 12.22 -12.17
C ARG A 210 10.28 11.12 -13.15
N ARG A 211 9.36 10.47 -13.86
CA ARG A 211 9.62 9.35 -14.79
C ARG A 211 9.61 9.76 -16.26
N TYR A 212 9.05 10.92 -16.58
CA TYR A 212 9.07 11.45 -17.94
C TYR A 212 10.15 12.54 -18.00
N PRO A 213 11.15 12.44 -18.89
CA PRO A 213 12.08 13.55 -19.15
C PRO A 213 11.32 14.79 -19.65
#